data_AF-A0A4Y2P956-F1
#
_entry.id   AF-A0A4Y2P956-F1
#
_cell.length_a   1.000
_cell.length_b   1.000
_cell.length_c   1.000
_cell.angle_alpha   90.00
_cell.angle_beta   90.00
_cell.angle_gamma   90.00
#
_symmetry.space_group_name_H-M   'P 1'
#
loop_
_entity.id
_entity.type
_entity.pdbx_description
1 polymer ?
#
loop_
_entity_poly.entity_id
_entity_poly.type
_entity_poly.pdbx_seq_one_letter_code
_entity_poly.pdbx_strand_id
1 'polypeptide(L)'
;MFCCGIDGLLKELRIAHESNEWRLFINALKLSLKAVLLNNGNELPSIPVANAVYMKETYRYLKQILEMINCSKYGWQICADLKVMSLSMGLQLGYTKYCCFLCLWDSRAIALHFIKRDWPLRLSFKPGEMNVKHPLLAEPHKIIIPPLHIKFGLVKNLAKDMDKNGPAFKYLHEKFPLLSVAKIKEGVFVGTQIKQLFRDSKFRLLRSKEKQVWEGKQVWGCG
;
A
#
# COMPACT_ATOMS: atom_id res chain seq x y z
N MET A 1 -16.54 12.65 11.14
CA MET A 1 -16.59 12.20 12.53
C MET A 1 -15.20 11.73 12.91
N PHE A 2 -14.66 12.26 14.02
CA PHE A 2 -13.31 11.97 14.50
C PHE A 2 -13.41 11.62 15.99
N CYS A 3 -12.67 10.61 16.44
CA CYS A 3 -12.58 10.26 17.84
C CYS A 3 -11.31 10.89 18.44
N CYS A 4 -11.50 11.92 19.26
CA CYS A 4 -10.40 12.59 19.97
C CYS A 4 -10.03 11.88 21.29
N GLY A 5 -10.93 11.04 21.81
CA GLY A 5 -10.79 10.33 23.09
C GLY A 5 -10.67 8.83 22.90
N ILE A 6 -9.58 8.36 22.30
CA ILE A 6 -9.36 6.93 22.00
C ILE A 6 -9.44 6.08 23.28
N ASP A 7 -8.82 6.53 24.37
CA ASP A 7 -8.83 5.81 25.65
C ASP A 7 -10.26 5.65 26.18
N GLY A 8 -11.09 6.70 26.05
CA GLY A 8 -12.51 6.66 26.42
C GLY A 8 -13.31 5.73 25.51
N LEU A 9 -13.06 5.77 24.20
CA LEU A 9 -13.71 4.88 23.24
C LEU A 9 -13.41 3.40 23.55
N LEU A 10 -12.16 3.05 23.80
CA LEU A 10 -11.75 1.67 24.11
C LEU A 10 -12.32 1.20 25.45
N LYS A 11 -12.37 2.10 26.44
CA LYS A 11 -13.01 1.82 27.73
C LYS A 11 -14.50 1.50 27.58
N GLU A 12 -15.24 2.27 26.80
CA GLU A 12 -16.68 2.01 26.52
C GLU A 12 -16.89 0.67 25.79
N LEU A 13 -15.95 0.30 24.91
CA LEU A 13 -15.95 -0.99 24.23
C LEU A 13 -15.47 -2.16 25.11
N ARG A 14 -15.09 -1.90 26.37
CA ARG A 14 -14.52 -2.88 27.31
C ARG A 14 -13.27 -3.57 26.78
N ILE A 15 -12.44 -2.81 26.06
CA ILE A 15 -11.17 -3.27 25.49
C ILE A 15 -10.04 -2.61 26.27
N ALA A 16 -9.10 -3.41 26.77
CA ALA A 16 -7.87 -2.89 27.38
C ALA A 16 -7.04 -2.15 26.32
N HIS A 17 -6.62 -0.93 26.62
CA HIS A 17 -5.82 -0.15 25.67
C HIS A 17 -4.33 -0.37 25.90
N GLU A 18 -3.77 -1.33 25.15
CA GLU A 18 -2.32 -1.52 25.03
C GLU A 18 -1.84 -1.04 23.65
N SER A 19 -1.29 0.18 23.57
CA SER A 19 -1.06 0.84 22.27
C SER A 19 -0.16 0.05 21.30
N ASN A 20 0.78 -0.75 21.81
CA ASN A 20 1.65 -1.65 21.04
C ASN A 20 0.89 -2.82 20.36
N GLU A 21 -0.30 -3.16 20.82
CA GLU A 21 -1.15 -4.17 20.21
C GLU A 21 -1.96 -3.65 19.02
N TRP A 22 -1.94 -2.34 18.77
CA TRP A 22 -2.72 -1.70 17.72
C TRP A 22 -1.84 -1.05 16.67
N ARG A 23 -2.34 -1.06 15.44
CA ARG A 23 -1.79 -0.28 14.33
C ARG A 23 -2.89 0.54 13.68
N LEU A 24 -2.52 1.69 13.16
CA LEU A 24 -3.45 2.57 12.45
C LEU A 24 -3.50 2.16 10.97
N PHE A 25 -4.69 1.86 10.47
CA PHE A 25 -4.92 1.68 9.05
C PHE A 25 -5.63 2.90 8.46
N ILE A 26 -5.04 3.51 7.44
CA ILE A 26 -5.64 4.65 6.72
C ILE A 26 -5.97 4.21 5.31
N ASN A 27 -7.24 4.37 4.95
CA ASN A 27 -7.73 4.08 3.61
C ASN A 27 -8.27 5.34 2.96
N ALA A 28 -7.65 5.74 1.85
CA ALA A 28 -8.13 6.83 1.03
C ALA A 28 -8.99 6.31 -0.12
N LEU A 29 -10.26 6.68 -0.09
CA LEU A 29 -11.18 6.51 -1.21
C LEU A 29 -11.33 7.84 -1.96
N LYS A 30 -11.84 7.78 -3.18
CA LYS A 30 -11.96 8.95 -4.08
C LYS A 30 -12.62 10.17 -3.43
N LEU A 31 -13.57 9.94 -2.52
CA LEU A 31 -14.36 10.98 -1.84
C LEU A 31 -14.33 10.86 -0.31
N SER A 32 -13.46 10.01 0.27
CA SER A 32 -13.42 9.92 1.74
C SER A 32 -12.08 9.42 2.23
N LEU A 33 -11.72 9.85 3.43
CA LEU A 33 -10.55 9.37 4.16
C LEU A 33 -11.03 8.69 5.44
N LYS A 34 -10.65 7.43 5.63
CA LYS A 34 -11.03 6.62 6.78
C LYS A 34 -9.79 6.18 7.52
N ALA A 35 -9.81 6.29 8.85
CA ALA A 35 -8.79 5.76 9.73
C ALA A 35 -9.43 4.77 10.71
N VAL A 36 -8.80 3.60 10.84
CA VAL A 36 -9.31 2.46 11.60
C VAL A 36 -8.16 1.86 12.39
N LEU A 37 -8.37 1.57 13.67
CA LEU A 37 -7.43 0.81 14.46
C LEU A 37 -7.61 -0.68 14.18
N LEU A 38 -6.50 -1.35 13.90
CA LEU A 38 -6.43 -2.79 13.71
C LEU A 38 -5.63 -3.40 14.85
N ASN A 39 -6.20 -4.37 15.54
CA ASN A 39 -5.46 -5.19 16.49
C ASN A 39 -4.45 -6.06 15.72
N ASN A 40 -3.24 -6.17 16.25
CA ASN A 40 -2.12 -6.77 15.54
C ASN A 40 -2.31 -8.28 15.32
N GLY A 41 -2.90 -8.97 16.29
CA GLY A 41 -3.30 -10.38 16.20
C GLY A 41 -4.55 -10.63 15.35
N ASN A 42 -5.32 -9.57 15.04
CA ASN A 42 -6.67 -9.64 14.46
C ASN A 42 -7.65 -10.45 15.33
N GLU A 43 -7.41 -10.49 16.64
CA GLU A 43 -8.29 -11.15 17.62
C GLU A 43 -9.47 -10.26 17.99
N LEU A 44 -9.23 -8.94 17.98
CA LEU A 44 -10.22 -7.92 18.27
C LEU A 44 -10.77 -7.28 16.99
N PRO A 45 -12.03 -6.79 17.01
CA PRO A 45 -12.62 -6.11 15.88
C PRO A 45 -11.86 -4.83 15.52
N SER A 46 -11.91 -4.47 14.25
CA SER A 46 -11.37 -3.20 13.77
C SER A 46 -12.21 -2.02 14.29
N ILE A 47 -11.56 -0.98 14.83
CA ILE A 47 -12.26 0.14 15.48
C ILE A 47 -12.13 1.39 14.62
N PRO A 48 -13.22 1.92 14.03
CA PRO A 48 -13.17 3.14 13.26
C PRO A 48 -12.93 4.34 14.18
N VAL A 49 -11.87 5.11 13.90
CA VAL A 49 -11.48 6.29 14.71
C VAL A 49 -11.60 7.60 13.96
N ALA A 50 -11.61 7.55 12.63
CA ALA A 50 -11.89 8.71 11.80
C ALA A 50 -12.64 8.31 10.53
N ASN A 51 -13.66 9.10 10.17
CA ASN A 51 -14.30 9.04 8.87
C ASN A 51 -14.61 10.47 8.41
N ALA A 52 -13.94 10.88 7.33
CA ALA A 52 -14.12 12.17 6.71
C ALA A 52 -14.66 11.99 5.28
N VAL A 53 -15.91 12.38 5.08
CA VAL A 53 -16.58 12.38 3.78
C VAL A 53 -16.25 13.69 3.05
N TYR A 54 -16.11 13.62 1.73
CA TYR A 54 -15.73 14.73 0.83
C TYR A 54 -14.32 15.29 1.02
N MET A 55 -13.47 14.60 1.79
CA MET A 55 -12.05 14.95 1.89
C MET A 55 -11.23 14.19 0.86
N LYS A 56 -10.49 14.96 0.04
CA LYS A 56 -9.48 14.39 -0.85
C LYS A 56 -8.25 14.01 -0.07
N GLU A 57 -7.56 13.01 -0.57
CA GLU A 57 -6.29 12.56 -0.04
C GLU A 57 -5.18 13.61 -0.31
N THR A 58 -4.96 14.48 0.67
CA THR A 58 -3.94 15.53 0.65
C THR A 58 -3.15 15.54 1.94
N TYR A 59 -1.93 16.07 1.90
CA TYR A 59 -1.07 16.22 3.07
C TYR A 59 -1.79 16.92 4.23
N ARG A 60 -2.52 18.01 3.95
CA ARG A 60 -3.21 18.82 4.96
C ARG A 60 -4.26 18.01 5.72
N TYR A 61 -5.10 17.26 5.01
CA TYR A 61 -6.14 16.46 5.65
C TYR A 61 -5.57 15.26 6.40
N LEU A 62 -4.52 14.63 5.85
CA LEU A 62 -3.85 13.53 6.52
C LEU A 62 -3.22 14.00 7.84
N LYS A 63 -2.53 15.15 7.83
CA LYS A 63 -2.00 15.81 9.03
C LYS A 63 -3.08 16.03 10.08
N GLN A 64 -4.20 16.65 9.65
CA GLN A 64 -5.33 16.95 10.53
C GLN A 64 -5.91 15.69 11.19
N ILE A 65 -6.06 14.58 10.45
CA ILE A 65 -6.55 13.33 11.01
C ILE A 65 -5.59 12.77 12.06
N LEU A 66 -4.29 12.72 11.75
CA LEU A 66 -3.26 12.19 12.65
C LEU A 66 -3.16 12.99 13.95
N GLU A 67 -3.30 14.32 13.86
CA GLU A 67 -3.35 15.23 15.03
C GLU A 67 -4.62 15.00 15.86
N MET A 68 -5.79 14.90 15.22
CA MET A 68 -7.07 14.72 15.92
C MET A 68 -7.16 13.42 16.71
N ILE A 69 -6.65 12.32 16.15
CA ILE A 69 -6.62 11.01 16.84
C ILE A 69 -5.40 10.86 17.76
N ASN A 70 -4.56 11.89 17.83
CA ASN A 70 -3.34 11.92 18.63
C ASN A 70 -2.41 10.72 18.38
N CYS A 71 -2.17 10.39 17.10
CA CYS A 71 -1.44 9.18 16.69
C CYS A 71 -0.03 9.10 17.29
N SER A 72 0.63 10.26 17.47
CA SER A 72 1.97 10.35 18.07
C SER A 72 1.99 9.94 19.54
N LYS A 73 0.97 10.29 20.32
CA LYS A 73 0.83 9.90 21.74
C LYS A 73 0.91 8.38 21.91
N TYR A 74 0.26 7.65 21.01
CA TYR A 74 0.16 6.19 21.09
C TYR A 74 1.30 5.46 20.39
N GLY A 75 2.12 6.17 19.61
CA GLY A 75 3.26 5.59 18.90
C GLY A 75 2.88 4.51 17.89
N TRP A 76 1.64 4.51 17.39
CA TRP A 76 1.14 3.49 16.48
C TRP A 76 1.93 3.44 15.18
N GLN A 77 2.09 2.24 14.66
CA GLN A 77 2.53 2.05 13.29
C GLN A 77 1.38 2.38 12.33
N ILE A 78 1.70 2.96 11.17
CA ILE A 78 0.74 3.36 10.15
C ILE A 78 0.84 2.42 8.96
N CYS A 79 -0.28 1.79 8.62
CA CYS A 79 -0.47 0.99 7.44
C CYS A 79 -1.48 1.70 6.53
N ALA A 80 -1.18 1.82 5.24
CA ALA A 80 -2.03 2.52 4.29
C ALA A 80 -1.67 2.10 2.86
N ASP A 81 -2.41 2.61 1.87
CA ASP A 81 -1.97 2.51 0.48
C ASP A 81 -0.71 3.37 0.23
N LEU A 82 -0.04 3.09 -0.89
CA LEU A 82 1.24 3.73 -1.24
C LEU A 82 1.14 5.25 -1.38
N LYS A 83 -0.04 5.78 -1.72
CA LYS A 83 -0.23 7.22 -1.93
C LYS A 83 -0.37 7.94 -0.59
N VAL A 84 -1.15 7.40 0.34
CA VAL A 84 -1.21 7.90 1.74
C VAL A 84 0.17 7.82 2.37
N MET A 85 0.89 6.70 2.18
CA MET A 85 2.28 6.57 2.68
C MET A 85 3.19 7.65 2.14
N SER A 86 3.15 7.90 0.84
CA SER A 86 3.96 8.96 0.21
C SER A 86 3.66 10.32 0.82
N LEU A 87 2.38 10.62 1.09
CA LEU A 87 1.97 11.85 1.78
C LEU A 87 2.46 11.89 3.23
N SER A 88 2.38 10.79 3.98
CA SER A 88 2.92 10.69 5.34
C SER A 88 4.43 10.97 5.38
N MET A 89 5.13 10.55 4.34
CA MET A 89 6.57 10.78 4.15
C MET A 89 6.89 12.14 3.52
N GLY A 90 5.90 13.02 3.39
CA GLY A 90 6.07 14.39 2.90
C GLY A 90 6.35 14.50 1.39
N LEU A 91 6.21 13.41 0.64
CA LEU A 91 6.51 13.40 -0.80
C LEU A 91 5.46 14.16 -1.61
N GLN A 92 5.94 14.80 -2.66
CA GLN A 92 5.11 15.38 -3.70
C GLN A 92 4.45 14.26 -4.53
N LEU A 93 3.12 14.27 -4.57
CA LEU A 93 2.34 13.39 -5.43
C LEU A 93 2.42 13.81 -6.92
N GLY A 94 2.15 12.86 -7.80
CA GLY A 94 2.15 13.04 -9.25
C GLY A 94 3.30 12.32 -9.93
N TYR A 95 3.57 12.67 -11.19
CA TYR A 95 4.66 12.09 -11.97
C TYR A 95 5.99 12.80 -11.65
N THR A 96 6.53 12.53 -10.46
CA THR A 96 7.75 13.14 -9.94
C THR A 96 8.97 12.25 -10.18
N LYS A 97 10.16 12.86 -10.21
CA LYS A 97 11.43 12.17 -10.52
C LYS A 97 11.75 11.10 -9.48
N TYR A 98 11.76 11.47 -8.21
CA TYR A 98 12.04 10.61 -7.07
C TYR A 98 10.76 10.33 -6.28
N CYS A 99 9.86 9.53 -6.86
CA CYS A 99 8.53 9.28 -6.29
C CYS A 99 8.51 8.20 -5.19
N CYS A 100 9.57 7.38 -5.07
CA CYS A 100 9.63 6.33 -4.05
C CYS A 100 10.09 6.89 -2.70
N PHE A 101 9.42 6.48 -1.62
CA PHE A 101 9.77 6.87 -0.24
C PHE A 101 10.86 6.00 0.39
N LEU A 102 11.28 4.91 -0.28
CA LEU A 102 12.29 3.97 0.26
C LEU A 102 13.66 4.16 -0.41
N CYS A 103 13.66 4.60 -1.65
CA CYS A 103 14.85 4.68 -2.49
C CYS A 103 14.74 5.85 -3.47
N LEU A 104 15.87 6.27 -4.01
CA LEU A 104 15.99 7.35 -4.99
C LEU A 104 15.81 6.84 -6.42
N TRP A 105 14.76 6.03 -6.63
CA TRP A 105 14.38 5.53 -7.94
C TRP A 105 14.06 6.71 -8.87
N ASP A 106 14.79 6.82 -9.99
CA ASP A 106 14.63 7.88 -10.96
C ASP A 106 13.61 7.48 -12.03
N SER A 107 12.38 7.98 -11.88
CA SER A 107 11.28 7.71 -12.81
C SER A 107 11.55 8.21 -14.23
N ARG A 108 12.53 9.10 -14.42
CA ARG A 108 12.90 9.67 -15.74
C ARG A 108 14.02 8.88 -16.41
N ALA A 109 14.71 8.00 -15.70
CA ALA A 109 15.79 7.18 -16.24
C ALA A 109 15.25 5.94 -16.99
N ILE A 110 14.44 6.17 -18.03
CA ILE A 110 13.70 5.11 -18.77
C ILE A 110 14.61 3.98 -19.24
N ALA A 111 15.79 4.31 -19.78
CA ALA A 111 16.76 3.33 -20.24
C ALA A 111 17.27 2.39 -19.12
N LEU A 112 17.22 2.83 -17.86
CA LEU A 112 17.72 2.08 -16.71
C LEU A 112 16.62 1.31 -15.96
N HIS A 113 15.34 1.54 -16.26
CA HIS A 113 14.20 1.01 -15.49
C HIS A 113 14.18 -0.52 -15.37
N PHE A 114 14.70 -1.23 -16.37
CA PHE A 114 14.74 -2.71 -16.38
C PHE A 114 16.14 -3.28 -16.21
N ILE A 115 17.16 -2.42 -16.15
CA ILE A 115 18.57 -2.81 -16.06
C ILE A 115 19.09 -2.62 -14.64
N LYS A 116 18.84 -1.44 -14.07
CA LYS A 116 19.36 -1.05 -12.76
C LYS A 116 18.41 -1.48 -11.66
N ARG A 117 18.73 -2.56 -10.96
CA ARG A 117 17.94 -3.10 -9.84
C ARG A 117 18.12 -2.28 -8.57
N ASP A 118 19.35 -1.92 -8.25
CA ASP A 118 19.69 -1.25 -7.00
C ASP A 118 19.70 0.27 -7.16
N TRP A 119 18.77 0.93 -6.48
CA TRP A 119 18.72 2.38 -6.37
C TRP A 119 19.18 2.81 -4.98
N PRO A 120 19.88 3.95 -4.85
CA PRO A 120 20.33 4.42 -3.55
C PRO A 120 19.17 4.54 -2.57
N LEU A 121 19.36 4.13 -1.33
CA LEU A 121 18.35 4.26 -0.29
C LEU A 121 18.04 5.75 -0.05
N ARG A 122 16.77 6.04 0.24
CA ARG A 122 16.36 7.38 0.62
C ARG A 122 16.63 7.57 2.12
N LEU A 123 17.68 8.31 2.44
CA LEU A 123 18.06 8.60 3.82
C LEU A 123 17.56 9.97 4.31
N SER A 124 17.35 10.93 3.40
CA SER A 124 16.88 12.29 3.72
C SER A 124 15.42 12.49 3.31
N PHE A 125 14.66 13.12 4.21
CA PHE A 125 13.29 13.62 4.00
C PHE A 125 13.21 15.13 4.26
N LYS A 126 14.28 15.87 3.96
CA LYS A 126 14.30 17.32 4.10
C LYS A 126 13.43 17.97 3.00
N PRO A 127 12.46 18.83 3.35
CA PRO A 127 11.66 19.53 2.34
C PRO A 127 12.52 20.32 1.36
N GLY A 128 12.18 20.23 0.07
CA GLY A 128 12.92 20.83 -1.04
C GLY A 128 13.89 19.87 -1.74
N GLU A 129 14.24 18.76 -1.11
CA GLU A 129 15.15 17.76 -1.69
C GLU A 129 14.39 16.57 -2.28
N MET A 130 14.83 16.08 -3.44
CA MET A 130 14.43 14.76 -3.98
C MET A 130 12.92 14.49 -3.92
N ASN A 131 12.12 15.50 -4.33
CA ASN A 131 10.66 15.51 -4.35
C ASN A 131 9.94 15.44 -2.99
N VAL A 132 10.64 15.70 -1.89
CA VAL A 132 10.02 15.96 -0.60
C VAL A 132 9.47 17.39 -0.61
N LYS A 133 8.16 17.54 -0.43
CA LYS A 133 7.48 18.84 -0.44
C LYS A 133 7.11 19.33 0.96
N HIS A 134 6.86 18.40 1.87
CA HIS A 134 6.36 18.69 3.20
C HIS A 134 7.19 17.98 4.28
N PRO A 135 7.15 18.45 5.54
CA PRO A 135 7.71 17.70 6.67
C PRO A 135 7.08 16.32 6.81
N LEU A 136 7.77 15.42 7.53
CA LEU A 136 7.24 14.10 7.85
C LEU A 136 6.02 14.22 8.78
N LEU A 137 4.97 13.46 8.48
CA LEU A 137 3.83 13.23 9.38
C LEU A 137 4.01 11.99 10.25
N ALA A 138 4.86 11.07 9.82
CA ALA A 138 5.20 9.86 10.52
C ALA A 138 6.66 9.50 10.27
N GLU A 139 7.29 8.91 11.28
CA GLU A 139 8.67 8.46 11.18
C GLU A 139 8.77 7.26 10.22
N PRO A 140 9.85 7.12 9.43
CA PRO A 140 9.97 6.05 8.44
C PRO A 140 9.76 4.65 9.02
N HIS A 141 10.28 4.39 10.22
CA HIS A 141 10.18 3.10 10.89
C HIS A 141 8.78 2.78 11.46
N LYS A 142 7.86 3.77 11.47
CA LYS A 142 6.46 3.58 11.84
C LYS A 142 5.59 3.20 10.66
N ILE A 143 6.07 3.29 9.42
CA ILE A 143 5.30 2.93 8.23
C ILE A 143 5.39 1.42 7.96
N ILE A 144 4.24 0.74 7.93
CA ILE A 144 4.13 -0.66 7.54
C ILE A 144 3.63 -0.73 6.11
N ILE A 145 4.43 -1.27 5.20
CA ILE A 145 3.99 -1.51 3.82
C ILE A 145 3.16 -2.81 3.78
N PRO A 146 1.85 -2.76 3.53
CA PRO A 146 1.03 -3.97 3.46
C PRO A 146 1.42 -4.78 2.22
N PRO A 147 1.93 -6.03 2.39
CA PRO A 147 2.38 -6.84 1.27
C PRO A 147 1.29 -7.09 0.22
N LEU A 148 0.02 -7.03 0.64
CA LEU A 148 -1.13 -7.24 -0.24
C LEU A 148 -1.25 -6.15 -1.32
N HIS A 149 -0.98 -4.88 -1.01
CA HIS A 149 -1.09 -3.79 -1.99
C HIS A 149 -0.01 -3.90 -3.07
N ILE A 150 1.21 -4.29 -2.69
CA ILE A 150 2.29 -4.61 -3.64
C ILE A 150 1.86 -5.77 -4.53
N LYS A 151 1.48 -6.90 -3.91
CA LYS A 151 1.06 -8.11 -4.64
C LYS A 151 -0.10 -7.86 -5.60
N PHE A 152 -1.06 -7.02 -5.22
CA PHE A 152 -2.15 -6.59 -6.08
C PHE A 152 -1.65 -5.86 -7.32
N GLY A 153 -0.77 -4.87 -7.16
CA GLY A 153 -0.17 -4.14 -8.28
C GLY A 153 0.63 -5.06 -9.22
N LEU A 154 1.36 -6.02 -8.66
CA LEU A 154 2.13 -7.00 -9.44
C LEU A 154 1.24 -7.90 -10.30
N VAL A 155 0.20 -8.50 -9.69
CA VAL A 155 -0.75 -9.37 -10.41
C VAL A 155 -1.50 -8.57 -11.46
N LYS A 156 -1.89 -7.33 -11.15
CA LYS A 156 -2.58 -6.46 -12.10
C LYS A 156 -1.73 -6.20 -13.34
N ASN A 157 -0.49 -5.79 -13.16
CA ASN A 157 0.42 -5.51 -14.28
C ASN A 157 0.76 -6.78 -15.05
N LEU A 158 1.01 -7.90 -14.35
CA LEU A 158 1.23 -9.19 -15.01
C LEU A 158 0.05 -9.58 -15.90
N ALA A 159 -1.17 -9.51 -15.37
CA ALA A 159 -2.35 -9.89 -16.12
C ALA A 159 -2.60 -8.98 -17.34
N LYS A 160 -2.20 -7.70 -17.28
CA LYS A 160 -2.27 -6.76 -18.41
C LYS A 160 -1.23 -7.08 -19.49
N ASP A 161 0.00 -7.38 -19.09
CA ASP A 161 1.13 -7.65 -20.00
C ASP A 161 1.09 -9.07 -20.61
N MET A 162 0.35 -9.99 -19.97
CA MET A 162 0.26 -11.41 -20.37
C MET A 162 -0.36 -11.59 -21.75
N ASP A 163 0.15 -12.56 -22.52
CA ASP A 163 -0.45 -13.00 -23.78
C ASP A 163 -1.86 -13.58 -23.55
N LYS A 164 -2.87 -12.95 -24.15
CA LYS A 164 -4.29 -13.30 -23.95
C LYS A 164 -4.66 -14.65 -24.58
N ASN A 165 -3.85 -15.15 -25.51
CA ASN A 165 -4.04 -16.45 -26.14
C ASN A 165 -3.12 -17.53 -25.55
N GLY A 166 -2.17 -17.11 -24.69
CA GLY A 166 -1.16 -17.96 -24.11
C GLY A 166 -1.70 -18.91 -23.03
N PRO A 167 -0.93 -19.96 -22.70
CA PRO A 167 -1.34 -20.98 -21.72
C PRO A 167 -1.55 -20.40 -20.31
N ALA A 168 -0.79 -19.36 -19.92
CA ALA A 168 -0.94 -18.71 -18.62
C ALA A 168 -2.31 -17.99 -18.48
N PHE A 169 -2.79 -17.34 -19.54
CA PHE A 169 -4.07 -16.64 -19.52
C PHE A 169 -5.25 -17.64 -19.51
N LYS A 170 -5.15 -18.72 -20.31
CA LYS A 170 -6.11 -19.82 -20.26
C LYS A 170 -6.21 -20.45 -18.87
N TYR A 171 -5.06 -20.68 -18.24
CA TYR A 171 -5.01 -21.19 -16.88
C TYR A 171 -5.72 -20.27 -15.86
N LEU A 172 -5.55 -18.95 -15.98
CA LEU A 172 -6.26 -17.99 -15.10
C LEU A 172 -7.78 -18.09 -15.26
N HIS A 173 -8.28 -18.28 -16.49
CA HIS A 173 -9.69 -18.46 -16.77
C HIS A 173 -10.24 -19.76 -16.18
N GLU A 174 -9.52 -20.87 -16.35
CA GLU A 174 -9.87 -22.17 -15.78
C GLU A 174 -9.86 -22.16 -14.25
N LYS A 175 -8.86 -21.49 -13.65
CA LYS A 175 -8.71 -21.40 -12.19
C LYS A 175 -9.77 -20.52 -11.54
N PHE A 176 -10.21 -19.47 -12.23
CA PHE A 176 -11.21 -18.53 -11.74
C PHE A 176 -12.40 -18.44 -12.71
N PRO A 177 -13.21 -19.50 -12.82
CA PRO A 177 -14.30 -19.56 -13.81
C PRO A 177 -15.40 -18.51 -13.55
N LEU A 178 -15.47 -17.99 -12.32
CA LEU A 178 -16.39 -16.91 -11.93
C LEU A 178 -15.89 -15.51 -12.32
N LEU A 179 -14.63 -15.36 -12.75
CA LEU A 179 -14.13 -14.10 -13.27
C LEU A 179 -14.40 -14.01 -14.76
N SER A 180 -14.96 -12.89 -15.21
CA SER A 180 -15.07 -12.63 -16.63
C SER A 180 -13.69 -12.42 -17.26
N VAL A 181 -13.58 -12.74 -18.54
CA VAL A 181 -12.37 -12.49 -19.35
C VAL A 181 -11.91 -11.03 -19.22
N ALA A 182 -12.85 -10.07 -19.19
CA ALA A 182 -12.54 -8.66 -19.02
C ALA A 182 -11.88 -8.34 -17.66
N LYS A 183 -12.36 -8.95 -16.55
CA LYS A 183 -11.74 -8.78 -15.23
C LYS A 183 -10.33 -9.36 -15.19
N ILE A 184 -10.10 -10.53 -15.80
CA ILE A 184 -8.78 -11.14 -15.89
C ILE A 184 -7.84 -10.26 -16.74
N LYS A 185 -8.29 -9.78 -17.90
CA LYS A 185 -7.51 -8.85 -18.76
C LYS A 185 -7.08 -7.58 -18.03
N GLU A 186 -7.99 -6.99 -17.25
CA GLU A 186 -7.70 -5.78 -16.48
C GLU A 186 -6.95 -6.03 -15.17
N GLY A 187 -6.72 -7.30 -14.81
CA GLY A 187 -6.02 -7.68 -13.60
C GLY A 187 -6.84 -7.41 -12.33
N VAL A 188 -8.17 -7.52 -12.41
CA VAL A 188 -9.10 -7.29 -11.31
C VAL A 188 -9.31 -8.59 -10.53
N PHE A 189 -8.54 -8.75 -9.46
CA PHE A 189 -8.62 -9.88 -8.55
C PHE A 189 -8.90 -9.42 -7.13
N VAL A 190 -9.62 -10.22 -6.34
CA VAL A 190 -9.76 -9.96 -4.89
C VAL A 190 -8.57 -10.52 -4.11
N GLY A 191 -8.39 -10.06 -2.87
CA GLY A 191 -7.24 -10.45 -2.05
C GLY A 191 -7.08 -11.96 -1.84
N THR A 192 -8.19 -12.71 -1.75
CA THR A 192 -8.17 -14.18 -1.65
C THR A 192 -7.64 -14.85 -2.91
N GLN A 193 -8.08 -14.40 -4.09
CA GLN A 193 -7.61 -14.89 -5.39
C GLN A 193 -6.11 -14.61 -5.59
N ILE A 194 -5.66 -13.42 -5.20
CA ILE A 194 -4.23 -13.07 -5.23
C ILE A 194 -3.44 -14.01 -4.31
N LYS A 195 -3.89 -14.22 -3.06
CA LYS A 195 -3.24 -15.18 -2.14
C LYS A 195 -3.16 -16.58 -2.73
N GLN A 196 -4.22 -17.05 -3.40
CA GLN A 196 -4.23 -18.34 -4.09
C GLN A 196 -3.22 -18.40 -5.25
N LEU A 197 -3.12 -17.35 -6.07
CA LEU A 197 -2.14 -17.26 -7.16
C LEU A 197 -0.70 -17.32 -6.66
N PHE A 198 -0.39 -16.60 -5.57
CA PHE A 198 0.96 -16.61 -5.00
C PHE A 198 1.36 -17.95 -4.37
N ARG A 199 0.39 -18.76 -3.94
CA ARG A 199 0.63 -20.11 -3.37
C ARG A 199 0.68 -21.21 -4.42
N ASP A 200 0.25 -20.94 -5.64
CA ASP A 200 0.08 -21.94 -6.68
C ASP A 200 1.38 -22.19 -7.47
N SER A 201 1.92 -23.40 -7.32
CA SER A 201 3.13 -23.83 -8.02
C SER A 201 2.96 -23.89 -9.55
N LYS A 202 1.77 -24.25 -10.08
CA LYS A 202 1.51 -24.32 -11.53
C LYS A 202 1.56 -22.94 -12.16
N PHE A 203 0.93 -21.95 -11.52
CA PHE A 203 1.03 -20.56 -11.94
C PHE A 203 2.48 -20.05 -11.89
N ARG A 204 3.31 -20.54 -10.96
CA ARG A 204 4.73 -20.15 -10.91
C ARG A 204 5.54 -20.67 -12.11
N LEU A 205 5.22 -21.87 -12.59
CA LEU A 205 5.91 -22.57 -13.68
C LEU A 205 5.54 -22.06 -15.08
N LEU A 206 4.30 -21.59 -15.29
CA LEU A 206 3.79 -21.11 -16.58
C LEU A 206 4.44 -19.81 -17.10
N ARG A 207 5.46 -19.29 -16.41
CA ARG A 207 6.00 -17.94 -16.57
C ARG A 207 7.35 -17.87 -17.28
N SER A 208 7.83 -18.83 -18.07
CA SER A 208 9.25 -18.85 -18.51
C SER A 208 9.85 -17.53 -19.08
N LYS A 209 9.09 -16.67 -19.80
CA LYS A 209 9.48 -15.28 -20.14
C LYS A 209 8.98 -14.22 -19.14
N GLU A 210 7.78 -14.38 -18.60
CA GLU A 210 7.14 -13.47 -17.63
C GLU A 210 7.71 -13.57 -16.20
N LYS A 211 8.49 -14.61 -15.92
CA LYS A 211 9.16 -14.94 -14.66
C LYS A 211 10.26 -13.93 -14.37
N GLN A 212 10.96 -13.43 -15.39
CA GLN A 212 11.92 -12.35 -15.24
C GLN A 212 11.24 -11.04 -14.81
N VAL A 213 10.06 -10.74 -15.36
CA VAL A 213 9.23 -9.59 -14.95
C VAL A 213 8.69 -9.80 -13.54
N TRP A 214 8.29 -11.01 -13.17
CA TRP A 214 7.75 -11.35 -11.85
C TRP A 214 8.81 -11.37 -10.74
N GLU A 215 9.92 -12.06 -10.95
CA GLU A 215 11.05 -12.15 -10.01
C GLU A 215 11.81 -10.83 -9.95
N GLY A 216 12.00 -10.17 -11.09
CA GLY A 216 12.43 -8.78 -11.12
C GLY A 216 11.51 -7.93 -10.27
N LYS A 217 10.18 -8.00 -10.45
CA LYS A 217 9.21 -7.20 -9.68
C LYS A 217 9.10 -7.57 -8.20
N GLN A 218 9.58 -8.74 -7.78
CA GLN A 218 9.79 -9.06 -6.36
C GLN A 218 11.05 -8.36 -5.80
N VAL A 219 12.03 -8.05 -6.66
CA VAL A 219 13.26 -7.29 -6.34
C VAL A 219 13.08 -5.77 -6.55
N TRP A 220 12.12 -5.34 -7.38
CA TRP A 220 11.81 -3.93 -7.67
C TRP A 220 10.93 -3.26 -6.60
N GLY A 221 10.46 -4.01 -5.60
CA GLY A 221 9.97 -3.41 -4.38
C GLY A 221 11.19 -3.02 -3.58
N CYS A 222 11.44 -1.72 -3.39
CA CYS A 222 12.40 -1.31 -2.37
C CYS A 222 11.91 -1.92 -1.05
N GLY A 223 12.56 -3.00 -0.59
CA GLY A 223 12.06 -3.89 0.46
C GLY A 223 12.73 -5.26 0.40
#